data_AF-A0A443KCH8-F1
#
_entry.id   AF-A0A443KCH8-F1
#
_cell.length_a   1.000
_cell.length_b   1.000
_cell.length_c   1.000
_cell.angle_alpha   90.00
_cell.angle_beta   90.00
_cell.angle_gamma   90.00
#
_symmetry.space_group_name_H-M   'P 1'
#
loop_
_entity.id
_entity.type
_entity.pdbx_description
1 polymer ?
#
loop_
_entity_poly.entity_id
_entity_poly.type
_entity_poly.pdbx_seq_one_letter_code
_entity_poly.pdbx_strand_id
1 'polypeptide(L)'
;MEESIFLISFLLLFGCVFIVFQKDLSELAGKSKTGEAPVAGVGENETLPEYRAQPIINGSELKLYYKLERWRRKHAPNHSLSVQVKYGSFITASSPKIRGLVQNSVADFVLWGPDRYVRVIIEFDGAGHYGDSLTDAAAAKERDRKKNAAALSANIPLIRVGQDTPEGEIEQALIKVLKIAPSPVIVQAEVDRVDHVKV
;
A
#
# COMPACT_ATOMS: atom_id res chain seq x y z
N MET A 1 21.77 24.86 43.94
CA MET A 1 22.45 23.56 44.15
C MET A 1 21.56 22.39 43.75
N GLU A 2 20.26 22.43 44.04
CA GLU A 2 19.33 21.32 43.74
C GLU A 2 19.06 21.08 42.24
N GLU A 3 18.97 22.14 41.42
CA GLU A 3 18.72 21.99 39.97
C GLU A 3 19.88 21.29 39.23
N SER A 4 21.11 21.47 39.69
CA SER A 4 22.30 20.85 39.11
C SER A 4 22.33 19.34 39.37
N ILE A 5 21.78 18.89 40.50
CA ILE A 5 21.69 17.46 40.84
C ILE A 5 20.66 16.78 39.94
N PHE A 6 19.53 17.44 39.67
CA PHE A 6 18.48 16.90 38.81
C PHE A 6 18.93 16.71 37.35
N LEU A 7 19.70 17.67 36.81
CA LEU A 7 20.21 17.59 35.45
C LEU A 7 21.25 16.47 35.28
N ILE A 8 22.11 16.26 36.30
CA ILE A 8 23.11 15.19 36.29
C ILE A 8 22.43 13.82 36.41
N SER A 9 21.44 13.67 37.29
CA SER A 9 20.66 12.43 37.41
C SER A 9 19.88 12.11 36.13
N PHE A 10 19.31 13.12 35.46
CA PHE A 10 18.59 12.94 34.20
C PHE A 10 19.52 12.53 33.04
N LEU A 11 20.70 13.15 32.94
CA LEU A 11 21.72 12.78 31.95
C LEU A 11 22.29 11.39 32.19
N LEU A 12 22.48 10.97 33.44
CA LEU A 12 22.91 9.60 33.77
C LEU A 12 21.83 8.58 33.41
N LEU A 13 20.55 8.86 33.67
CA LEU A 13 19.45 7.95 33.32
C LEU A 13 19.32 7.80 31.79
N PHE A 14 19.35 8.91 31.04
CA PHE A 14 19.31 8.87 29.58
C PHE A 14 20.57 8.25 28.98
N GLY A 15 21.74 8.53 29.53
CA GLY A 15 23.01 7.92 29.10
C GLY A 15 23.02 6.40 29.30
N CYS A 16 22.53 5.91 30.44
CA CYS A 16 22.42 4.47 30.69
C CYS A 16 21.40 3.80 29.75
N VAL A 17 20.23 4.41 29.52
CA VAL A 17 19.23 3.90 28.57
C VAL A 17 19.80 3.85 27.16
N PHE A 18 20.55 4.89 26.75
CA PHE A 18 21.16 4.96 25.42
C PHE A 18 22.27 3.91 25.22
N ILE A 19 23.09 3.64 26.25
CA ILE A 19 24.12 2.59 26.21
C ILE A 19 23.50 1.19 26.16
N VAL A 20 22.43 0.93 26.91
CA VAL A 20 21.71 -0.36 26.85
C VAL A 20 21.09 -0.55 25.46
N PHE A 21 20.50 0.49 24.87
CA PHE A 21 19.94 0.45 23.51
C PHE A 21 20.99 0.20 22.42
N GLN A 22 22.18 0.82 22.54
CA GLN A 22 23.32 0.59 21.64
C GLN A 22 23.87 -0.84 21.77
N LYS A 23 23.88 -1.40 22.97
CA LYS A 23 24.32 -2.77 23.22
C LYS A 23 23.34 -3.79 22.62
N ASP A 24 22.03 -3.58 22.75
CA ASP A 24 21.01 -4.43 22.11
C ASP A 24 21.09 -4.37 20.58
N LEU A 25 21.32 -3.18 20.00
CA LEU A 25 21.50 -3.03 18.55
C LEU A 25 22.77 -3.73 18.03
N SER A 26 23.87 -3.71 18.80
CA SER A 26 25.10 -4.41 18.43
C SER A 26 25.02 -5.94 18.66
N GLU A 27 24.26 -6.40 19.66
CA GLU A 27 23.95 -7.82 19.83
C GLU A 27 22.98 -8.36 18.76
N LEU A 28 22.05 -7.53 18.28
CA LEU A 28 21.21 -7.84 17.10
C LEU A 28 22.03 -7.88 15.81
N ALA A 29 23.02 -6.98 15.65
CA ALA A 29 23.92 -6.99 14.49
C ALA A 29 24.94 -8.15 14.53
N GLY A 30 25.35 -8.61 15.71
CA GLY A 30 26.34 -9.68 15.89
C GLY A 30 25.79 -11.11 15.88
N LYS A 31 24.46 -11.30 15.91
CA LYS A 31 23.80 -12.62 15.92
C LYS A 31 23.20 -13.05 14.58
N SER A 32 23.69 -12.53 13.46
CA SER A 32 23.51 -13.22 12.17
C SER A 32 24.51 -14.37 12.05
N LYS A 33 24.38 -15.38 12.92
CA LYS A 33 24.79 -16.73 12.54
C LYS A 33 23.64 -17.29 11.73
N THR A 34 23.87 -17.44 10.44
CA THR A 34 23.03 -18.10 9.45
C THR A 34 22.61 -19.47 9.95
N GLY A 35 21.49 -19.53 10.65
CA GLY A 35 20.67 -20.73 10.70
C GLY A 35 19.91 -20.78 9.40
N GLU A 36 20.50 -21.40 8.37
CA GLU A 36 19.76 -21.77 7.17
C GLU A 36 18.64 -22.73 7.58
N ALA A 37 17.41 -22.23 7.61
CA ALA A 37 16.26 -23.12 7.54
C ALA A 37 16.37 -23.88 6.21
N PRO A 38 16.32 -25.22 6.21
CA PRO A 38 16.42 -25.98 4.98
C PRO A 38 15.32 -25.54 4.01
N VAL A 39 15.72 -25.01 2.85
CA VAL A 39 14.80 -24.64 1.78
C VAL A 39 14.28 -25.94 1.17
N ALA A 40 13.05 -26.31 1.53
CA ALA A 40 12.41 -27.49 0.98
C ALA A 40 12.35 -27.39 -0.56
N GLY A 41 13.03 -28.30 -1.25
CA GLY A 41 12.94 -28.45 -2.70
C GLY A 41 14.15 -27.98 -3.52
N VAL A 42 15.25 -27.54 -2.90
CA VAL A 42 16.49 -27.24 -3.62
C VAL A 42 17.37 -28.49 -3.59
N GLY A 43 17.73 -29.03 -4.75
CA GLY A 43 18.60 -30.20 -4.84
C GLY A 43 19.96 -29.93 -4.21
N GLU A 44 20.61 -30.96 -3.65
CA GLU A 44 21.89 -30.85 -2.90
C GLU A 44 23.06 -30.20 -3.68
N ASN A 45 22.89 -29.93 -4.99
CA ASN A 45 23.88 -29.30 -5.87
C ASN A 45 23.41 -28.00 -6.54
N GLU A 46 22.25 -27.45 -6.17
CA GLU A 46 21.80 -26.16 -6.68
C GLU A 46 22.29 -25.05 -5.75
N THR A 47 23.12 -24.15 -6.27
CA THR A 47 23.45 -22.91 -5.57
C THR A 47 22.16 -22.13 -5.34
N LEU A 48 21.83 -21.88 -4.08
CA LEU A 48 20.69 -21.04 -3.72
C LEU A 48 20.82 -19.68 -4.45
N PRO A 49 19.74 -19.18 -5.08
CA PRO A 49 19.79 -17.89 -5.73
C PRO A 49 20.07 -16.79 -4.70
N GLU A 50 20.83 -15.78 -5.08
CA GLU A 50 21.11 -14.64 -4.20
C GLU A 50 19.84 -13.80 -4.02
N TYR A 51 19.30 -13.78 -2.80
CA TYR A 51 18.15 -12.94 -2.45
C TYR A 51 18.60 -11.60 -1.89
N ARG A 52 17.97 -10.51 -2.34
CA ARG A 52 18.21 -9.16 -1.82
C ARG A 52 16.91 -8.49 -1.42
N ALA A 53 16.93 -7.78 -0.29
CA ALA A 53 15.81 -6.94 0.12
C ALA A 53 15.65 -5.75 -0.84
N GLN A 54 14.40 -5.38 -1.13
CA GLN A 54 14.07 -4.23 -1.98
C GLN A 54 12.92 -3.42 -1.36
N PRO A 55 12.85 -2.10 -1.62
CA PRO A 55 11.70 -1.29 -1.23
C PRO A 55 10.41 -1.80 -1.85
N ILE A 56 9.31 -1.78 -1.07
CA ILE A 56 7.98 -2.22 -1.55
C ILE A 56 7.38 -1.22 -2.54
N ILE A 57 7.65 0.07 -2.36
CA ILE A 57 7.15 1.16 -3.21
C ILE A 57 8.29 2.12 -3.59
N ASN A 58 8.13 2.83 -4.69
CA ASN A 58 9.11 3.81 -5.16
C ASN A 58 9.00 5.14 -4.40
N GLY A 59 9.94 6.07 -4.66
CA GLY A 59 10.00 7.35 -3.95
C GLY A 59 8.81 8.29 -4.20
N SER A 60 8.19 8.24 -5.39
CA SER A 60 7.02 9.05 -5.72
C SER A 60 5.76 8.50 -5.06
N GLU A 61 5.59 7.18 -5.08
CA GLU A 61 4.54 6.47 -4.33
C GLU A 61 4.68 6.72 -2.83
N LEU A 62 5.89 6.71 -2.29
CA LEU A 62 6.13 7.00 -0.87
C LEU A 62 5.68 8.42 -0.48
N LYS A 63 5.85 9.41 -1.36
CA LYS A 63 5.33 10.77 -1.12
C LYS A 63 3.81 10.77 -1.06
N LEU A 64 3.14 10.07 -1.98
CA LEU A 64 1.68 9.94 -1.96
C LEU A 64 1.22 9.20 -0.70
N TYR A 65 1.89 8.11 -0.33
CA TYR A 65 1.61 7.36 0.90
C TYR A 65 1.54 8.27 2.13
N TYR A 66 2.53 9.15 2.31
CA TYR A 66 2.53 10.07 3.46
C TYR A 66 1.36 11.06 3.45
N LYS A 67 0.95 11.55 2.28
CA LYS A 67 -0.24 12.41 2.14
C LYS A 67 -1.50 11.64 2.53
N LEU A 68 -1.68 10.45 1.96
CA LEU A 68 -2.83 9.57 2.22
C LEU A 68 -2.91 9.17 3.70
N GLU A 69 -1.78 8.80 4.32
CA GLU A 69 -1.72 8.39 5.71
C GLU A 69 -2.02 9.54 6.67
N ARG A 70 -1.52 10.75 6.38
CA ARG A 70 -1.86 11.96 7.14
C ARG A 70 -3.35 12.25 7.06
N TRP A 71 -3.92 12.23 5.85
CA TRP A 71 -5.34 12.44 5.65
C TRP A 71 -6.18 11.38 6.39
N ARG A 72 -5.82 10.10 6.26
CA ARG A 72 -6.50 8.97 6.91
C ARG A 72 -6.54 9.16 8.42
N ARG A 73 -5.42 9.48 9.05
CA ARG A 73 -5.37 9.70 10.51
C ARG A 73 -6.32 10.80 10.99
N LYS A 74 -6.47 11.85 10.18
CA LYS A 74 -7.31 13.01 10.50
C LYS A 74 -8.80 12.77 10.22
N HIS A 75 -9.12 12.11 9.11
CA HIS A 75 -10.50 12.05 8.59
C HIS A 75 -11.14 10.65 8.64
N ALA A 76 -10.32 9.60 8.70
CA ALA A 76 -10.76 8.21 8.64
C ALA A 76 -9.93 7.31 9.57
N PRO A 77 -9.82 7.61 10.88
CA PRO A 77 -8.85 6.96 11.78
C PRO A 77 -9.08 5.45 11.95
N ASN A 78 -10.32 4.98 11.79
CA ASN A 78 -10.69 3.56 11.88
C ASN A 78 -10.47 2.78 10.58
N HIS A 79 -10.01 3.44 9.52
CA HIS A 79 -9.63 2.78 8.27
C HIS A 79 -8.14 2.46 8.28
N SER A 80 -7.76 1.49 7.46
CA SER A 80 -6.37 1.08 7.24
C SER A 80 -5.97 1.39 5.81
N LEU A 81 -4.76 1.91 5.64
CA LEU A 81 -4.12 2.12 4.33
C LEU A 81 -3.13 0.97 4.10
N SER A 82 -3.20 0.33 2.93
CA SER A 82 -2.28 -0.74 2.55
C SER A 82 -1.71 -0.46 1.17
N VAL A 83 -0.45 -0.85 0.96
CA VAL A 83 0.31 -0.64 -0.28
C VAL A 83 0.42 -1.94 -1.07
N GLN A 84 0.51 -1.84 -2.40
CA GLN A 84 0.81 -2.97 -3.30
C GLN A 84 -0.09 -4.19 -3.07
N VAL A 85 -1.40 -3.96 -2.97
CA VAL A 85 -2.37 -5.03 -2.65
C VAL A 85 -2.87 -5.69 -3.93
N LYS A 86 -2.73 -7.02 -4.01
CA LYS A 86 -3.30 -7.80 -5.12
C LYS A 86 -4.82 -7.64 -5.15
N TYR A 87 -5.37 -7.34 -6.32
CA TYR A 87 -6.81 -7.25 -6.53
C TYR A 87 -7.51 -8.55 -6.15
N GLY A 88 -6.87 -9.70 -6.40
CA GLY A 88 -7.39 -11.02 -5.99
C GLY A 88 -7.62 -11.19 -4.49
N SER A 89 -7.07 -10.32 -3.65
CA SER A 89 -7.30 -10.34 -2.19
C SER A 89 -8.63 -9.72 -1.78
N PHE A 90 -9.26 -8.92 -2.65
CA PHE A 90 -10.49 -8.19 -2.32
C PHE A 90 -11.54 -8.13 -3.44
N ILE A 91 -11.21 -8.60 -4.66
CA ILE A 91 -12.13 -8.78 -5.78
C ILE A 91 -12.00 -10.21 -6.29
N THR A 92 -13.14 -10.86 -6.52
CA THR A 92 -13.23 -12.15 -7.20
C THR A 92 -14.17 -12.05 -8.40
N ALA A 93 -14.05 -12.98 -9.33
CA ALA A 93 -14.90 -13.07 -10.50
C ALA A 93 -15.43 -14.50 -10.67
N SER A 94 -16.69 -14.62 -11.11
CA SER A 94 -17.31 -15.91 -11.40
C SER A 94 -16.66 -16.60 -12.60
N SER A 95 -16.23 -15.83 -13.61
CA SER A 95 -15.53 -16.35 -14.78
C SER A 95 -14.06 -16.68 -14.47
N PRO A 96 -13.59 -17.93 -14.68
CA PRO A 96 -12.20 -18.31 -14.45
C PRO A 96 -11.19 -17.47 -15.27
N LYS A 97 -11.54 -17.14 -16.52
CA LYS A 97 -10.70 -16.32 -17.42
C LYS A 97 -10.50 -14.91 -16.87
N ILE A 98 -11.58 -14.28 -16.38
CA ILE A 98 -11.51 -12.94 -15.79
C ILE A 98 -10.82 -12.98 -14.42
N ARG A 99 -11.09 -14.04 -13.64
CA ARG A 99 -10.50 -14.25 -12.32
C ARG A 99 -8.97 -14.24 -12.39
N GLY A 100 -8.37 -14.96 -13.35
CA GLY A 100 -6.91 -14.97 -13.51
C GLY A 100 -6.31 -13.60 -13.85
N LEU A 101 -7.03 -12.75 -14.59
CA LEU A 101 -6.58 -11.40 -14.93
C LEU A 101 -6.59 -10.48 -13.70
N VAL A 102 -7.67 -10.54 -12.91
CA VAL A 102 -7.84 -9.73 -11.70
C VAL A 102 -6.86 -10.18 -10.62
N GLN A 103 -6.66 -11.49 -10.43
CA GLN A 103 -5.80 -12.02 -9.36
C GLN A 103 -4.34 -11.59 -9.46
N ASN A 104 -3.85 -11.36 -10.67
CA ASN A 104 -2.46 -10.94 -10.92
C ASN A 104 -2.29 -9.42 -10.96
N SER A 105 -3.39 -8.65 -10.89
CA SER A 105 -3.33 -7.20 -10.83
C SER A 105 -3.04 -6.73 -9.41
N VAL A 106 -2.26 -5.66 -9.29
CA VAL A 106 -1.89 -5.04 -8.00
C VAL A 106 -2.36 -3.59 -8.00
N ALA A 107 -2.97 -3.16 -6.90
CA ALA A 107 -3.30 -1.78 -6.62
C ALA A 107 -2.13 -1.12 -5.88
N ASP A 108 -1.80 0.11 -6.24
CA ASP A 108 -0.74 0.85 -5.55
C ASP A 108 -1.11 1.09 -4.08
N PHE A 109 -2.36 1.52 -3.84
CA PHE A 109 -2.91 1.66 -2.49
C PHE A 109 -4.37 1.23 -2.41
N VAL A 110 -4.77 0.74 -1.23
CA VAL A 110 -6.17 0.52 -0.87
C VAL A 110 -6.45 1.07 0.52
N LEU A 111 -7.60 1.69 0.68
CA LEU A 111 -8.14 2.05 1.99
C LEU A 111 -9.27 1.08 2.32
N TRP A 112 -9.20 0.43 3.49
CA TRP A 112 -10.20 -0.55 3.93
C TRP A 112 -10.70 -0.26 5.34
N GLY A 113 -11.96 -0.60 5.59
CA GLY A 113 -12.66 -0.30 6.85
C GLY A 113 -12.46 -1.39 7.92
N PRO A 114 -12.93 -1.14 9.15
CA PRO A 114 -12.81 -2.10 10.26
C PRO A 114 -13.60 -3.41 10.01
N ASP A 115 -14.53 -3.40 9.06
CA ASP A 115 -15.30 -4.55 8.61
C ASP A 115 -14.53 -5.47 7.64
N ARG A 116 -13.27 -5.13 7.32
CA ARG A 116 -12.37 -5.86 6.41
C ARG A 116 -12.70 -5.72 4.93
N TYR A 117 -13.50 -4.72 4.55
CA TYR A 117 -13.83 -4.44 3.15
C TYR A 117 -13.11 -3.19 2.63
N VAL A 118 -12.64 -3.26 1.39
CA VAL A 118 -12.04 -2.13 0.68
C VAL A 118 -13.10 -1.07 0.40
N ARG A 119 -12.75 0.19 0.69
CA ARG A 119 -13.59 1.38 0.48
C ARG A 119 -13.18 2.18 -0.74
N VAL A 120 -11.89 2.18 -1.08
CA VAL A 120 -11.36 2.85 -2.26
C VAL A 120 -10.03 2.23 -2.67
N ILE A 121 -9.85 2.11 -3.98
CA ILE A 121 -8.58 1.81 -4.64
C ILE A 121 -7.96 3.13 -5.09
N ILE A 122 -6.66 3.31 -4.89
CA ILE A 122 -5.93 4.50 -5.33
C ILE A 122 -4.75 4.03 -6.17
N GLU A 123 -4.72 4.43 -7.43
CA GLU A 123 -3.63 4.13 -8.38
C GLU A 123 -2.83 5.42 -8.63
N PHE A 124 -1.51 5.32 -8.63
CA PHE A 124 -0.61 6.45 -8.82
C PHE A 124 -0.11 6.50 -10.26
N ASP A 125 -0.49 7.57 -10.97
CA ASP A 125 -0.05 7.86 -12.33
C ASP A 125 1.25 8.69 -12.30
N GLY A 126 2.38 8.04 -12.02
CA GLY A 126 3.73 8.63 -12.18
C GLY A 126 4.11 8.96 -13.63
N ALA A 127 5.14 9.80 -13.81
CA ALA A 127 5.57 10.31 -15.12
C ALA A 127 5.96 9.26 -16.19
N GLY A 128 6.14 7.99 -15.81
CA GLY A 128 6.53 6.89 -16.72
C GLY A 128 5.39 5.96 -17.17
N HIS A 129 4.11 6.30 -16.93
CA HIS A 129 2.99 5.37 -17.19
C HIS A 129 2.72 5.06 -18.67
N TYR A 130 3.19 5.90 -19.57
CA TYR A 130 3.17 5.60 -21.01
C TYR A 130 4.58 5.19 -21.38
N GLY A 131 4.81 3.89 -21.54
CA GLY A 131 6.12 3.37 -21.96
C GLY A 131 6.62 4.07 -23.23
N ASP A 132 7.92 3.93 -23.51
CA ASP A 132 8.61 4.66 -24.57
C ASP A 132 8.10 4.32 -26.00
N SER A 133 7.21 3.32 -26.14
CA SER A 133 6.62 2.90 -27.41
C SER A 133 5.07 2.98 -27.42
N LEU A 134 4.51 3.24 -28.60
CA LEU A 134 3.05 3.25 -28.83
C LEU A 134 2.37 1.92 -28.47
N THR A 135 3.09 0.80 -28.63
CA THR A 135 2.62 -0.54 -28.27
C THR A 135 2.52 -0.74 -26.76
N ASP A 136 3.47 -0.20 -25.99
CA ASP A 136 3.46 -0.27 -24.53
C ASP A 136 2.36 0.61 -23.94
N ALA A 137 2.14 1.79 -24.53
CA ALA A 137 1.04 2.67 -24.16
C ALA A 137 -0.33 2.01 -24.40
N ALA A 138 -0.51 1.31 -25.54
CA ALA A 138 -1.76 0.60 -25.82
C ALA A 138 -1.99 -0.58 -24.85
N ALA A 139 -0.94 -1.34 -24.54
CA ALA A 139 -1.01 -2.44 -23.59
C ALA A 139 -1.29 -1.96 -22.15
N ALA A 140 -0.67 -0.86 -21.73
CA ALA A 140 -0.93 -0.21 -20.45
C ALA A 140 -2.40 0.23 -20.33
N LYS A 141 -2.91 0.90 -21.37
CA LYS A 141 -4.30 1.36 -21.44
C LYS A 141 -5.30 0.20 -21.36
N GLU A 142 -5.02 -0.93 -22.00
CA GLU A 142 -5.89 -2.11 -21.94
C GLU A 142 -5.84 -2.80 -20.56
N ARG A 143 -4.69 -2.82 -19.88
CA ARG A 143 -4.59 -3.29 -18.48
C ARG A 143 -5.40 -2.39 -17.55
N ASP A 144 -5.26 -1.08 -17.70
CA ASP A 144 -6.02 -0.09 -16.92
C ASP A 144 -7.52 -0.24 -17.13
N ARG A 145 -7.96 -0.42 -18.39
CA ARG A 145 -9.37 -0.65 -18.70
C ARG A 145 -9.93 -1.86 -17.95
N LYS A 146 -9.16 -2.96 -17.87
CA LYS A 146 -9.57 -4.18 -17.16
C LYS A 146 -9.62 -3.98 -15.65
N LYS A 147 -8.64 -3.28 -15.05
CA LYS A 147 -8.64 -2.93 -13.62
C LYS A 147 -9.87 -2.08 -13.27
N ASN A 148 -10.12 -1.03 -14.03
CA ASN A 148 -11.27 -0.14 -13.84
C ASN A 148 -12.58 -0.92 -13.95
N ALA A 149 -12.73 -1.77 -14.96
CA ALA A 149 -13.92 -2.60 -15.12
C ALA A 149 -14.14 -3.56 -13.94
N ALA A 150 -13.06 -4.16 -13.39
CA ALA A 150 -13.14 -5.02 -12.23
C ALA A 150 -13.55 -4.25 -10.96
N ALA A 151 -12.96 -3.08 -10.73
CA ALA A 151 -13.29 -2.20 -9.61
C ALA A 151 -14.77 -1.76 -9.66
N LEU A 152 -15.26 -1.30 -10.83
CA LEU A 152 -16.69 -0.94 -11.03
C LEU A 152 -17.62 -2.12 -10.77
N SER A 153 -17.28 -3.29 -11.32
CA SER A 153 -18.12 -4.48 -11.19
C SER A 153 -18.21 -4.95 -9.74
N ALA A 154 -17.16 -4.71 -8.95
CA ALA A 154 -17.13 -4.97 -7.52
C ALA A 154 -17.72 -3.83 -6.67
N ASN A 155 -18.19 -2.75 -7.31
CA ASN A 155 -18.65 -1.53 -6.67
C ASN A 155 -17.62 -0.90 -5.72
N ILE A 156 -16.35 -0.94 -6.12
CA ILE A 156 -15.24 -0.33 -5.38
C ILE A 156 -14.80 0.92 -6.14
N PRO A 157 -14.93 2.10 -5.50
CA PRO A 157 -14.42 3.35 -6.05
C PRO A 157 -12.93 3.26 -6.36
N LEU A 158 -12.52 3.90 -7.45
CA LEU A 158 -11.11 4.01 -7.86
C LEU A 158 -10.79 5.48 -8.11
N ILE A 159 -9.69 5.92 -7.51
CA ILE A 159 -9.09 7.25 -7.68
C ILE A 159 -7.75 7.06 -8.39
N ARG A 160 -7.51 7.80 -9.48
CA ARG A 160 -6.18 7.90 -10.07
C ARG A 160 -5.56 9.23 -9.67
N VAL A 161 -4.34 9.20 -9.18
CA VAL A 161 -3.61 10.38 -8.68
C VAL A 161 -2.39 10.60 -9.55
N GLY A 162 -2.33 11.72 -10.25
CA GLY A 162 -1.15 12.13 -11.00
C GLY A 162 0.00 12.59 -10.10
N GLN A 163 1.21 12.61 -10.65
CA GLN A 163 2.40 13.08 -9.95
C GLN A 163 2.26 14.51 -9.37
N ASP A 164 1.60 15.39 -10.11
CA ASP A 164 1.45 16.80 -9.76
C ASP A 164 0.04 17.14 -9.22
N THR A 165 -0.78 16.14 -8.92
CA THR A 165 -2.13 16.36 -8.37
C THR A 165 -2.03 17.09 -7.02
N PRO A 166 -2.67 18.26 -6.87
CA PRO A 166 -2.67 19.03 -5.62
C PRO A 166 -3.26 18.23 -4.45
N GLU A 167 -2.71 18.40 -3.25
CA GLU A 167 -3.16 17.67 -2.05
C GLU A 167 -4.67 17.88 -1.79
N GLY A 168 -5.18 19.11 -1.94
CA GLY A 168 -6.59 19.41 -1.74
C GLY A 168 -7.54 18.66 -2.69
N GLU A 169 -7.11 18.36 -3.92
CA GLU A 169 -7.93 17.59 -4.87
C GLU A 169 -8.00 16.11 -4.47
N ILE A 170 -6.88 15.54 -4.01
CA ILE A 170 -6.81 14.19 -3.46
C ILE A 170 -7.76 14.08 -2.24
N GLU A 171 -7.69 15.05 -1.33
CA GLU A 171 -8.55 15.07 -0.14
C GLU A 171 -10.04 15.16 -0.52
N GLN A 172 -10.40 16.02 -1.46
CA GLN A 172 -11.78 16.17 -1.92
C GLN A 172 -12.30 14.88 -2.57
N ALA A 173 -11.48 14.22 -3.40
CA ALA A 173 -11.83 12.94 -4.01
C ALA A 173 -12.09 11.86 -2.94
N LEU A 174 -11.21 11.76 -1.94
CA LEU A 174 -11.37 10.81 -0.84
C LEU A 174 -12.62 11.08 -0.01
N ILE A 175 -12.89 12.34 0.34
CA ILE A 175 -14.10 12.74 1.07
C ILE A 175 -15.35 12.39 0.27
N LYS A 176 -15.37 12.69 -1.04
CA LYS A 176 -16.51 12.39 -1.93
C LYS A 176 -16.77 10.89 -1.96
N VAL A 177 -15.73 10.10 -2.20
CA VAL A 177 -15.83 8.64 -2.34
C VAL A 177 -16.25 7.96 -1.04
N LEU A 178 -15.66 8.32 0.11
CA LEU A 178 -16.02 7.69 1.39
C LEU A 178 -17.43 8.08 1.89
N LYS A 179 -17.95 9.25 1.50
CA LYS A 179 -19.36 9.59 1.77
C LYS A 179 -20.34 8.74 0.97
N ILE A 180 -19.97 8.38 -0.26
CA ILE A 180 -20.81 7.58 -1.17
C ILE A 180 -20.74 6.09 -0.81
N ALA A 181 -19.62 5.62 -0.25
CA ALA A 181 -19.41 4.21 0.13
C ALA A 181 -19.35 3.99 1.66
N PRO A 182 -20.41 4.31 2.44
CA PRO A 182 -20.36 4.15 3.90
C PRO A 182 -20.31 2.68 4.34
N SER A 183 -20.63 1.73 3.46
CA SER A 183 -20.44 0.29 3.63
C SER A 183 -20.25 -0.35 2.26
N PRO A 184 -19.53 -1.47 2.14
CA PRO A 184 -19.55 -2.25 0.90
C PRO A 184 -21.01 -2.54 0.59
N VAL A 185 -21.53 -1.96 -0.49
CA VAL A 185 -22.84 -2.35 -0.98
C VAL A 185 -22.65 -3.78 -1.45
N ILE A 186 -23.21 -4.74 -0.73
CA ILE A 186 -23.36 -6.09 -1.25
C ILE A 186 -24.29 -5.92 -2.44
N VAL A 187 -23.74 -5.87 -3.65
CA VAL A 187 -24.49 -5.65 -4.87
C VAL A 187 -25.43 -6.84 -5.08
N GLN A 188 -26.66 -6.71 -4.57
CA GLN A 188 -27.79 -7.52 -4.98
C GLN A 188 -28.47 -6.76 -6.11
N ALA A 189 -28.07 -7.07 -7.35
CA ALA A 189 -28.58 -6.50 -8.59
C ALA A 189 -28.13 -5.06 -8.94
N GLU A 190 -28.34 -4.74 -10.22
CA GLU A 190 -27.58 -3.86 -11.11
C GLU A 190 -27.61 -2.34 -10.81
N VAL A 191 -28.26 -1.92 -9.73
CA VAL A 191 -28.69 -0.51 -9.53
C VAL A 191 -27.67 0.36 -8.79
N ASP A 192 -26.70 -0.22 -8.07
CA ASP A 192 -25.83 0.55 -7.16
C ASP A 192 -24.40 0.77 -7.68
N ARG A 193 -24.20 1.26 -8.91
CA ARG A 193 -22.83 1.51 -9.44
C ARG A 193 -22.28 2.86 -8.97
N VAL A 194 -21.14 2.85 -8.28
CA VAL A 194 -20.41 4.08 -7.87
C VAL A 194 -19.50 4.60 -9.00
N ASP A 195 -19.53 5.92 -9.21
CA ASP A 195 -18.72 6.62 -10.23
C ASP A 195 -17.22 6.63 -9.92
N HIS A 196 -16.39 6.47 -10.96
CA HIS A 196 -14.94 6.70 -10.88
C HIS A 196 -14.61 8.19 -10.93
N VAL A 197 -13.61 8.61 -10.13
CA VAL A 197 -13.12 9.99 -10.12
C VAL A 197 -11.66 10.00 -10.54
N LYS A 198 -11.37 10.64 -11.68
CA LYS A 198 -10.01 11.02 -12.04
C LYS A 198 -9.74 12.42 -11.47
N VAL A 199 -8.67 12.56 -10.69
CA VAL A 199 -8.22 13.84 -10.12
C VAL A 199 -6.81 14.17 -10.57
#